data_AF-A0A1G6BWL1-F1
#
_entry.id   AF-A0A1G6BWL1-F1
#
_cell.length_a   1.000
_cell.length_b   1.000
_cell.length_c   1.000
_cell.angle_alpha   90.00
_cell.angle_beta   90.00
_cell.angle_gamma   90.00
#
_symmetry.space_group_name_H-M   'P 1'
#
loop_
_entity.id
_entity.type
_entity.pdbx_description
1 polymer ?
#
loop_
_entity_poly.entity_id
_entity_poly.type
_entity_poly.pdbx_seq_one_letter_code
_entity_poly.pdbx_strand_id
1 'polypeptide(L)'
;MKKHLRLIGCIVLVVAVLTVAGGCGTTSRSGGLVKGSRVGGTATESTQTSSEETQMEEDVYRIDEIDTVEQMIRFENLSNGQLERYTYNGSTYIYDKNEISTTVDSLYCGMPVTFEVNESSELLKSVTESNALWIQEDISNFSIDEQEGVLTIGSTDYKLSDDARVYQNNERITYEDISQEDVLSVIGTARKIISLVVTSGHGTIRLTNTDLFEGGWLTVGTVVSKEVEKDMEFDVSAGTYTVAVANNGYGDHTQVEVKENEVTLVDCSKLKGDGPQYCKIKFSIPYDGAKLYINGKETDYSKEITLQYGAYSLQVVAKEYETWSRTLMVASETATIGVVLSAQSDTESETSTDDSSSTQSSTDSSATAGSLAGSLAGSTAGTASSSSSTTSTGSTTSSSSTSSVSDDTLSTLSNLISNLTGSSDDDDD
;
A
#
# COMPACT_ATOMS: atom_id res chain seq x y z
N MET A 1 -2.65 44.34 -21.76
CA MET A 1 -3.45 45.52 -21.31
C MET A 1 -3.98 46.27 -22.53
N LYS A 2 -5.30 46.54 -22.56
CA LYS A 2 -6.04 47.49 -23.44
C LYS A 2 -6.12 47.08 -24.93
N LYS A 3 -7.28 46.86 -25.57
CA LYS A 3 -8.69 47.24 -25.30
C LYS A 3 -9.65 46.34 -26.10
N HIS A 4 -10.81 46.08 -25.51
CA HIS A 4 -12.05 45.64 -26.16
C HIS A 4 -12.53 46.61 -27.27
N LEU A 5 -13.35 46.14 -28.22
CA LEU A 5 -14.82 46.39 -28.25
C LEU A 5 -15.45 46.45 -29.69
N ARG A 6 -16.38 45.50 -29.94
CA ARG A 6 -17.64 45.53 -30.75
C ARG A 6 -17.62 45.82 -32.27
N LEU A 7 -18.36 45.00 -33.05
CA LEU A 7 -19.69 45.30 -33.63
C LEU A 7 -20.14 44.16 -34.60
N ILE A 8 -21.12 43.33 -34.24
CA ILE A 8 -22.50 43.22 -34.82
C ILE A 8 -22.57 43.32 -36.35
N GLY A 9 -23.08 42.26 -37.00
CA GLY A 9 -23.52 42.27 -38.40
C GLY A 9 -24.27 40.99 -38.79
N CYS A 10 -25.58 40.98 -38.60
CA CYS A 10 -26.53 39.98 -39.10
C CYS A 10 -26.41 39.80 -40.62
N ILE A 11 -26.31 38.57 -41.12
CA ILE A 11 -26.80 38.23 -42.47
C ILE A 11 -27.61 36.94 -42.42
N VAL A 12 -28.84 37.13 -42.88
CA VAL A 12 -30.00 36.27 -43.03
C VAL A 12 -29.91 35.56 -44.40
N LEU A 13 -30.19 34.25 -44.43
CA LEU A 13 -31.08 33.57 -45.41
C LEU A 13 -30.59 33.29 -46.84
N VAL A 14 -30.43 31.99 -47.17
CA VAL A 14 -30.86 31.27 -48.40
C VAL A 14 -30.97 29.78 -48.01
N VAL A 15 -32.11 29.19 -47.63
CA VAL A 15 -33.31 28.74 -48.39
C VAL A 15 -33.05 27.72 -49.51
N ALA A 16 -33.63 26.52 -49.28
CA ALA A 16 -34.27 25.59 -50.23
C ALA A 16 -33.42 24.65 -51.08
N VAL A 17 -33.86 23.44 -51.47
CA VAL A 17 -35.01 22.52 -51.24
C VAL A 17 -34.58 21.25 -52.01
N LEU A 18 -34.91 20.04 -51.53
CA LEU A 18 -35.47 18.92 -52.34
C LEU A 18 -35.45 17.59 -51.57
N THR A 19 -36.61 17.26 -51.05
CA THR A 19 -37.12 15.90 -50.79
C THR A 19 -37.45 15.20 -52.11
N VAL A 20 -37.35 13.86 -52.17
CA VAL A 20 -38.35 12.91 -52.71
C VAL A 20 -38.05 11.46 -52.26
N ALA A 21 -38.98 10.93 -51.44
CA ALA A 21 -39.70 9.63 -51.44
C ALA A 21 -39.08 8.22 -51.64
N GLY A 22 -39.64 7.30 -50.83
CA GLY A 22 -39.90 5.86 -51.11
C GLY A 22 -39.22 4.91 -50.12
N GLY A 23 -39.84 3.95 -49.42
CA GLY A 23 -41.19 3.36 -49.38
C GLY A 23 -41.10 1.89 -48.89
N CYS A 24 -42.10 1.40 -48.13
CA CYS A 24 -42.36 0.01 -47.68
C CYS A 24 -41.30 -0.68 -46.79
N GLY A 25 -41.60 -1.42 -45.71
CA GLY A 25 -42.84 -2.04 -45.25
C GLY A 25 -42.79 -3.56 -45.45
N THR A 26 -42.44 -4.34 -44.41
CA THR A 26 -42.95 -5.72 -44.20
C THR A 26 -42.89 -6.11 -42.72
N THR A 27 -44.05 -6.41 -42.16
CA THR A 27 -44.26 -7.22 -40.96
C THR A 27 -44.27 -8.70 -41.35
N SER A 28 -43.75 -9.58 -40.48
CA SER A 28 -44.06 -11.01 -40.52
C SER A 28 -44.35 -11.53 -39.12
N ARG A 29 -45.52 -12.18 -39.01
CA ARG A 29 -46.10 -12.84 -37.83
C ARG A 29 -45.79 -14.34 -37.88
N SER A 30 -45.49 -14.91 -36.71
CA SER A 30 -45.83 -16.26 -36.20
C SER A 30 -46.24 -17.40 -37.15
N GLY A 31 -45.69 -18.61 -36.91
CA GLY A 31 -46.45 -19.86 -37.08
C GLY A 31 -45.66 -21.15 -37.35
N GLY A 32 -45.44 -21.96 -36.31
CA GLY A 32 -45.88 -23.37 -36.23
C GLY A 32 -45.29 -24.49 -37.12
N LEU A 33 -44.51 -25.37 -36.47
CA LEU A 33 -44.55 -26.85 -36.42
C LEU A 33 -44.68 -27.70 -37.73
N VAL A 34 -43.81 -28.73 -37.88
CA VAL A 34 -44.13 -30.18 -37.70
C VAL A 34 -43.01 -31.14 -38.24
N LYS A 35 -42.58 -32.05 -37.34
CA LYS A 35 -42.07 -33.45 -37.43
C LYS A 35 -40.95 -33.92 -38.40
N GLY A 36 -40.03 -34.70 -37.79
CA GLY A 36 -39.44 -35.92 -38.39
C GLY A 36 -38.50 -36.68 -37.44
N SER A 37 -38.98 -37.78 -36.84
CA SER A 37 -38.31 -38.65 -35.86
C SER A 37 -37.06 -39.38 -36.38
N ARG A 38 -36.06 -39.61 -35.50
CA ARG A 38 -35.34 -40.90 -35.39
C ARG A 38 -34.95 -41.17 -33.92
N VAL A 39 -35.30 -42.39 -33.48
CA VAL A 39 -34.95 -43.00 -32.19
C VAL A 39 -33.57 -43.66 -32.30
N GLY A 40 -32.75 -43.49 -31.27
CA GLY A 40 -31.52 -44.24 -31.03
C GLY A 40 -31.02 -43.89 -29.63
N GLY A 41 -31.09 -44.85 -28.70
CA GLY A 41 -30.89 -44.60 -27.28
C GLY A 41 -29.44 -44.62 -26.80
N THR A 42 -29.34 -44.40 -25.49
CA THR A 42 -28.25 -44.70 -24.53
C THR A 42 -27.55 -43.48 -23.96
N ALA A 43 -27.37 -43.54 -22.63
CA ALA A 43 -26.56 -42.72 -21.74
C ALA A 43 -27.17 -41.40 -21.26
N THR A 44 -27.80 -41.52 -20.09
CA THR A 44 -28.02 -40.47 -19.12
C THR A 44 -26.67 -39.88 -18.69
N GLU A 45 -26.35 -38.69 -19.15
CA GLU A 45 -25.51 -37.73 -18.42
C GLU A 45 -26.29 -36.43 -18.38
N SER A 46 -26.87 -36.16 -17.21
CA SER A 46 -27.48 -34.89 -16.89
C SER A 46 -26.38 -33.85 -16.74
N THR A 47 -26.02 -33.19 -17.84
CA THR A 47 -25.38 -31.88 -17.81
C THR A 47 -26.40 -30.90 -17.24
N GLN A 48 -26.33 -30.67 -15.93
CA GLN A 48 -27.03 -29.58 -15.29
C GLN A 48 -26.21 -28.31 -15.54
N THR A 49 -26.46 -27.67 -16.67
CA THR A 49 -26.11 -26.26 -16.86
C THR A 49 -26.98 -25.46 -15.89
N SER A 50 -26.45 -25.25 -14.68
CA SER A 50 -27.02 -24.31 -13.73
C SER A 50 -26.59 -22.91 -14.17
N SER A 51 -27.29 -22.37 -15.16
CA SER A 51 -27.38 -20.93 -15.36
C SER A 51 -28.28 -20.40 -14.26
N GLU A 52 -27.73 -20.23 -13.06
CA GLU A 52 -28.31 -19.32 -12.08
C GLU A 52 -27.96 -17.90 -12.53
N GLU A 53 -28.71 -17.42 -13.53
CA GLU A 53 -28.94 -15.99 -13.66
C GLU A 53 -29.85 -15.62 -12.49
N THR A 54 -29.24 -15.22 -11.36
CA THR A 54 -29.96 -14.53 -10.30
C THR A 54 -30.54 -13.25 -10.92
N GLN A 55 -31.81 -13.27 -11.30
CA GLN A 55 -32.55 -12.06 -11.60
C GLN A 55 -32.55 -11.21 -10.34
N MET A 56 -31.98 -10.00 -10.43
CA MET A 56 -32.17 -8.97 -9.42
C MET A 56 -33.66 -8.62 -9.46
N GLU A 57 -34.41 -8.99 -8.40
CA GLU A 57 -35.87 -8.79 -8.33
C GLU A 57 -36.26 -7.31 -8.13
N GLU A 58 -35.28 -6.42 -7.97
CA GLU A 58 -35.42 -4.98 -7.80
C GLU A 58 -34.42 -4.27 -8.71
N ASP A 59 -34.82 -3.16 -9.34
CA ASP A 59 -33.91 -2.35 -10.15
C ASP A 59 -32.88 -1.70 -9.22
N VAL A 60 -31.67 -2.27 -9.19
CA VAL A 60 -30.54 -1.74 -8.44
C VAL A 60 -29.79 -0.74 -9.32
N TYR A 61 -29.43 0.39 -8.71
CA TYR A 61 -28.69 1.47 -9.34
C TYR A 61 -27.34 1.66 -8.67
N ARG A 62 -26.39 2.22 -9.40
CA ARG A 62 -25.17 2.79 -8.85
C ARG A 62 -25.29 4.31 -8.83
N ILE A 63 -24.85 4.95 -7.75
CA ILE A 63 -24.69 6.40 -7.74
C ILE A 63 -23.55 6.78 -8.68
N ASP A 64 -23.86 7.60 -9.67
CA ASP A 64 -22.90 8.00 -10.70
C ASP A 64 -22.32 9.40 -10.48
N GLU A 65 -23.12 10.29 -9.93
CA GLU A 65 -22.74 11.68 -9.65
C GLU A 65 -23.58 12.22 -8.50
N ILE A 66 -22.95 12.97 -7.61
CA ILE A 66 -23.59 13.72 -6.54
C ILE A 66 -23.25 15.20 -6.72
N ASP A 67 -24.22 15.99 -7.16
CA ASP A 67 -24.08 17.44 -7.29
C ASP A 67 -24.70 18.13 -6.07
N THR A 68 -23.84 18.55 -5.15
CA THR A 68 -24.27 19.23 -3.91
C THR A 68 -24.66 20.69 -4.12
N VAL A 69 -24.28 21.30 -5.25
CA VAL A 69 -24.62 22.69 -5.59
C VAL A 69 -26.01 22.76 -6.22
N GLU A 70 -26.29 21.91 -7.19
CA GLU A 70 -27.61 21.79 -7.83
C GLU A 70 -28.58 20.93 -7.00
N GLN A 71 -28.09 20.23 -5.97
CA GLN A 71 -28.83 19.26 -5.17
C GLN A 71 -29.45 18.16 -6.04
N MET A 72 -28.63 17.56 -6.89
CA MET A 72 -29.02 16.50 -7.82
C MET A 72 -28.17 15.26 -7.60
N ILE A 73 -28.77 14.08 -7.77
CA ILE A 73 -28.05 12.81 -7.85
C ILE A 73 -28.35 12.17 -9.20
N ARG A 74 -27.32 11.66 -9.86
CA ARG A 74 -27.43 10.83 -11.07
C ARG A 74 -27.21 9.37 -10.70
N PHE A 75 -28.09 8.51 -11.17
CA PHE A 75 -28.09 7.07 -10.94
C PHE A 75 -27.91 6.34 -12.28
N GLU A 76 -27.17 5.24 -12.27
CA GLU A 76 -27.02 4.34 -13.41
C GLU A 76 -27.66 2.98 -13.07
N ASN A 77 -28.67 2.57 -13.83
CA ASN A 77 -29.32 1.26 -13.64
C ASN A 77 -28.34 0.14 -14.03
N LEU A 78 -28.09 -0.79 -13.11
CA LEU A 78 -27.08 -1.85 -13.30
C LEU A 78 -27.53 -2.95 -14.28
N SER A 79 -28.82 -3.03 -14.61
CA SER A 79 -29.35 -4.03 -15.54
C SER A 79 -29.29 -3.57 -17.01
N ASN A 80 -29.43 -2.27 -17.26
CA ASN A 80 -29.56 -1.74 -18.62
C ASN A 80 -28.66 -0.52 -18.95
N GLY A 81 -27.89 -0.01 -17.98
CA GLY A 81 -26.99 1.13 -18.13
C GLY A 81 -27.70 2.48 -18.30
N GLN A 82 -29.01 2.57 -18.06
CA GLN A 82 -29.76 3.81 -18.19
C GLN A 82 -29.38 4.79 -17.08
N LEU A 83 -29.11 6.04 -17.47
CA LEU A 83 -28.85 7.13 -16.55
C LEU A 83 -30.14 7.89 -16.23
N GLU A 84 -30.38 8.10 -14.94
CA GLU A 84 -31.51 8.86 -14.41
C GLU A 84 -31.01 9.94 -13.45
N ARG A 85 -31.66 11.11 -13.41
CA ARG A 85 -31.22 12.24 -12.59
C ARG A 85 -32.41 12.80 -11.82
N TYR A 86 -32.25 12.97 -10.51
CA TYR A 86 -33.32 13.47 -9.63
C TYR A 86 -32.80 14.51 -8.64
N THR A 87 -33.68 15.43 -8.26
CA THR A 87 -33.39 16.42 -7.20
C THR A 87 -33.49 15.75 -5.83
N TYR A 88 -32.71 16.24 -4.86
CA TYR A 88 -32.88 15.90 -3.45
C TYR A 88 -32.92 17.16 -2.59
N ASN A 89 -33.47 17.07 -1.38
CA ASN A 89 -33.44 18.16 -0.42
C ASN A 89 -33.53 17.62 1.02
N GLY A 90 -33.70 18.50 2.01
CA GLY A 90 -33.81 18.10 3.42
C GLY A 90 -35.03 17.25 3.79
N SER A 91 -35.93 16.97 2.85
CA SER A 91 -37.06 16.03 3.04
C SER A 91 -36.83 14.66 2.41
N THR A 92 -35.71 14.46 1.71
CA THR A 92 -35.30 13.16 1.17
C THR A 92 -34.73 12.30 2.31
N TYR A 93 -35.30 11.12 2.52
CA TYR A 93 -34.82 10.16 3.51
C TYR A 93 -33.64 9.36 2.96
N ILE A 94 -32.55 9.24 3.70
CA ILE A 94 -31.41 8.40 3.32
C ILE A 94 -31.30 7.24 4.30
N TYR A 95 -31.13 6.03 3.80
CA TYR A 95 -31.06 4.80 4.58
C TYR A 95 -29.81 3.99 4.24
N ASP A 96 -29.19 3.39 5.25
CA ASP A 96 -28.15 2.37 5.06
C ASP A 96 -28.76 1.02 4.62
N LYS A 97 -27.91 0.01 4.40
CA LYS A 97 -28.34 -1.35 4.02
C LYS A 97 -29.24 -2.06 5.03
N ASN A 98 -29.35 -1.54 6.25
CA ASN A 98 -30.19 -2.07 7.32
C ASN A 98 -31.47 -1.22 7.52
N GLU A 99 -31.78 -0.31 6.57
CA GLU A 99 -32.88 0.64 6.62
C GLU A 99 -32.80 1.63 7.80
N ILE A 100 -31.59 1.85 8.34
CA ILE A 100 -31.35 2.83 9.40
C ILE A 100 -31.14 4.20 8.76
N SER A 101 -31.89 5.20 9.23
CA SER A 101 -31.80 6.57 8.72
C SER A 101 -30.39 7.15 8.93
N THR A 102 -29.83 7.69 7.87
CA THR A 102 -28.51 8.33 7.80
C THR A 102 -28.63 9.71 7.11
N THR A 103 -27.53 10.27 6.60
CA THR A 103 -27.45 11.56 5.91
C THR A 103 -26.95 11.43 4.48
N VAL A 104 -27.14 12.48 3.68
CA VAL A 104 -26.64 12.55 2.29
C VAL A 104 -25.11 12.41 2.23
N ASP A 105 -24.39 12.82 3.29
CA ASP A 105 -22.93 12.71 3.35
C ASP A 105 -22.42 11.25 3.40
N SER A 106 -23.30 10.29 3.71
CA SER A 106 -22.99 8.87 3.61
C SER A 106 -23.05 8.32 2.18
N LEU A 107 -23.62 9.08 1.24
CA LEU A 107 -23.67 8.69 -0.15
C LEU A 107 -22.32 8.95 -0.83
N TYR A 108 -21.89 8.00 -1.66
CA TYR A 108 -20.71 8.14 -2.51
C TYR A 108 -20.95 7.52 -3.88
N CYS A 109 -20.26 8.04 -4.90
CA CYS A 109 -20.30 7.48 -6.25
C CYS A 109 -19.70 6.08 -6.26
N GLY A 110 -20.32 5.17 -7.00
CA GLY A 110 -20.00 3.74 -6.96
C GLY A 110 -20.91 2.92 -6.06
N MET A 111 -21.57 3.54 -5.08
CA MET A 111 -22.44 2.86 -4.11
C MET A 111 -23.70 2.28 -4.77
N PRO A 112 -24.07 1.02 -4.48
CA PRO A 112 -25.31 0.43 -4.95
C PRO A 112 -26.49 0.88 -4.11
N VAL A 113 -27.57 1.29 -4.77
CA VAL A 113 -28.75 1.88 -4.13
C VAL A 113 -30.04 1.50 -4.84
N THR A 114 -31.14 1.58 -4.11
CA THR A 114 -32.49 1.74 -4.64
C THR A 114 -33.03 3.10 -4.20
N PHE A 115 -34.04 3.63 -4.89
CA PHE A 115 -34.60 4.93 -4.54
C PHE A 115 -36.08 5.02 -4.88
N GLU A 116 -36.80 5.90 -4.17
CA GLU A 116 -38.18 6.26 -4.50
C GLU A 116 -38.25 7.72 -4.94
N VAL A 117 -39.02 7.98 -6.00
CA VAL A 117 -39.22 9.34 -6.54
C VAL A 117 -40.67 9.78 -6.35
N ASN A 118 -40.87 11.08 -6.17
CA ASN A 118 -42.15 11.71 -6.47
C ASN A 118 -42.24 12.01 -7.97
N GLU A 119 -42.96 11.16 -8.70
CA GLU A 119 -43.15 11.26 -10.16
C GLU A 119 -43.64 12.65 -10.63
N SER A 120 -44.35 13.39 -9.78
CA SER A 120 -44.86 14.72 -10.15
C SER A 120 -43.85 15.85 -10.02
N SER A 121 -42.79 15.66 -9.22
CA SER A 121 -41.83 16.73 -8.90
C SER A 121 -40.37 16.36 -9.16
N GLU A 122 -40.09 15.14 -9.65
CA GLU A 122 -38.73 14.62 -9.87
C GLU A 122 -37.83 14.76 -8.62
N LEU A 123 -38.47 14.70 -7.44
CA LEU A 123 -37.82 14.82 -6.13
C LEU A 123 -37.70 13.45 -5.50
N LEU A 124 -36.49 13.11 -5.03
CA LEU A 124 -36.24 11.90 -4.26
C LEU A 124 -37.01 11.93 -2.95
N LYS A 125 -37.82 10.90 -2.72
CA LYS A 125 -38.45 10.61 -1.42
C LYS A 125 -37.46 9.88 -0.52
N SER A 126 -36.81 8.85 -1.06
CA SER A 126 -35.80 8.09 -0.33
C SER A 126 -34.69 7.58 -1.24
N VAL A 127 -33.51 7.36 -0.65
CA VAL A 127 -32.39 6.59 -1.23
C VAL A 127 -31.95 5.59 -0.17
N THR A 128 -31.86 4.32 -0.55
CA THR A 128 -31.50 3.21 0.34
C THR A 128 -30.31 2.47 -0.24
N GLU A 129 -29.25 2.26 0.55
CA GLU A 129 -28.14 1.38 0.17
C GLU A 129 -28.65 -0.05 -0.08
N SER A 130 -28.31 -0.61 -1.24
CA SER A 130 -28.77 -1.94 -1.64
C SER A 130 -27.86 -3.04 -1.09
N ASN A 131 -28.45 -4.11 -0.58
CA ASN A 131 -27.74 -5.33 -0.17
C ASN A 131 -27.63 -6.39 -1.28
N ALA A 132 -28.03 -6.06 -2.50
CA ALA A 132 -28.01 -6.98 -3.64
C ALA A 132 -26.58 -7.28 -4.15
N LEU A 133 -25.63 -6.39 -3.87
CA LEU A 133 -24.21 -6.54 -4.21
C LEU A 133 -23.40 -6.75 -2.94
N TRP A 134 -22.29 -7.50 -3.06
CA TRP A 134 -21.30 -7.55 -2.00
C TRP A 134 -20.36 -6.35 -2.13
N ILE A 135 -19.87 -5.90 -0.97
CA ILE A 135 -18.88 -4.82 -0.84
C ILE A 135 -17.72 -5.38 -0.03
N GLN A 136 -16.50 -5.22 -0.54
CA GLN A 136 -15.28 -5.54 0.17
C GLN A 136 -14.44 -4.27 0.28
N GLU A 137 -14.14 -3.87 1.52
CA GLU A 137 -13.44 -2.62 1.83
C GLU A 137 -11.97 -2.91 2.22
N ASP A 138 -11.18 -1.84 2.34
CA ASP A 138 -9.78 -1.86 2.81
C ASP A 138 -8.86 -2.80 2.01
N ILE A 139 -9.03 -2.83 0.68
CA ILE A 139 -8.23 -3.68 -0.21
C ILE A 139 -6.97 -2.92 -0.65
N SER A 140 -5.80 -3.40 -0.20
CA SER A 140 -4.47 -2.91 -0.63
C SER A 140 -3.63 -3.95 -1.38
N ASN A 141 -4.02 -5.22 -1.34
CA ASN A 141 -3.31 -6.31 -2.04
C ASN A 141 -4.08 -6.72 -3.30
N PHE A 142 -3.97 -5.91 -4.34
CA PHE A 142 -4.65 -6.14 -5.61
C PHE A 142 -3.75 -5.92 -6.82
N SER A 143 -4.21 -6.41 -7.97
CA SER A 143 -3.64 -6.12 -9.29
C SER A 143 -4.77 -6.01 -10.31
N ILE A 144 -4.64 -5.07 -11.23
CA ILE A 144 -5.60 -4.84 -12.32
C ILE A 144 -4.91 -5.13 -13.64
N ASP A 145 -5.44 -6.09 -14.39
CA ASP A 145 -5.11 -6.32 -15.79
C ASP A 145 -6.30 -5.85 -16.63
N GLU A 146 -6.23 -4.61 -17.12
CA GLU A 146 -7.29 -4.03 -17.94
C GLU A 146 -7.42 -4.73 -19.30
N GLN A 147 -6.33 -5.28 -19.85
CA GLN A 147 -6.34 -5.93 -21.16
C GLN A 147 -7.11 -7.25 -21.11
N GLU A 148 -6.89 -8.03 -20.06
CA GLU A 148 -7.62 -9.27 -19.81
C GLU A 148 -8.97 -9.02 -19.11
N GLY A 149 -9.20 -7.80 -18.61
CA GLY A 149 -10.41 -7.42 -17.88
C GLY A 149 -10.52 -8.15 -16.54
N VAL A 150 -9.40 -8.27 -15.82
CA VAL A 150 -9.30 -9.03 -14.57
C VAL A 150 -8.81 -8.13 -13.44
N LEU A 151 -9.52 -8.17 -12.32
CA LEU A 151 -9.04 -7.67 -11.02
C LEU A 151 -8.68 -8.88 -10.16
N THR A 152 -7.44 -8.96 -9.70
CA THR A 152 -7.01 -9.97 -8.73
C THR A 152 -6.92 -9.33 -7.35
N ILE A 153 -7.58 -9.91 -6.36
CA ILE A 153 -7.47 -9.53 -4.95
C ILE A 153 -6.84 -10.70 -4.19
N GLY A 154 -5.62 -10.52 -3.71
CA GLY A 154 -4.79 -11.58 -3.13
C GLY A 154 -4.53 -12.73 -4.11
N SER A 155 -5.34 -13.78 -4.04
CA SER A 155 -5.26 -14.96 -4.94
C SER A 155 -6.56 -15.24 -5.70
N THR A 156 -7.54 -14.34 -5.61
CA THR A 156 -8.86 -14.51 -6.23
C THR A 156 -9.02 -13.56 -7.39
N ASP A 157 -9.31 -14.11 -8.56
CA ASP A 157 -9.57 -13.33 -9.77
C ASP A 157 -11.06 -13.01 -9.92
N TYR A 158 -11.33 -11.78 -10.31
CA TYR A 158 -12.66 -11.26 -10.61
C TYR A 158 -12.67 -10.67 -12.01
N LYS A 159 -13.77 -10.85 -12.72
CA LYS A 159 -13.98 -10.23 -14.03
C LYS A 159 -14.38 -8.76 -13.82
N LEU A 160 -13.64 -7.83 -14.42
CA LEU A 160 -14.10 -6.46 -14.62
C LEU A 160 -15.24 -6.48 -15.64
N SER A 161 -16.43 -6.03 -15.24
CA SER A 161 -17.55 -5.93 -16.17
C SER A 161 -17.33 -4.76 -17.14
N ASP A 162 -17.90 -4.84 -18.36
CA ASP A 162 -17.75 -3.78 -19.36
C ASP A 162 -18.36 -2.43 -18.89
N ASP A 163 -19.30 -2.51 -17.96
CA ASP A 163 -19.97 -1.40 -17.28
C ASP A 163 -19.37 -1.06 -15.91
N ALA A 164 -18.24 -1.68 -15.54
CA ALA A 164 -17.53 -1.35 -14.33
C ALA A 164 -17.02 0.10 -14.40
N ARG A 165 -17.06 0.78 -13.26
CA ARG A 165 -16.62 2.18 -13.14
C ARG A 165 -15.70 2.34 -11.95
N VAL A 166 -14.79 3.29 -12.06
CA VAL A 166 -13.84 3.64 -11.01
C VAL A 166 -14.15 5.05 -10.54
N TYR A 167 -14.17 5.23 -9.21
CA TYR A 167 -14.41 6.51 -8.59
C TYR A 167 -13.32 6.83 -7.57
N GLN A 168 -12.97 8.10 -7.46
CA GLN A 168 -12.15 8.66 -6.38
C GLN A 168 -12.77 10.01 -6.00
N ASN A 169 -12.97 10.27 -4.71
CA ASN A 169 -13.54 11.55 -4.23
C ASN A 169 -14.86 11.95 -4.94
N ASN A 170 -15.74 10.97 -5.22
CA ASN A 170 -16.99 11.12 -5.99
C ASN A 170 -16.84 11.56 -7.46
N GLU A 171 -15.63 11.57 -7.99
CA GLU A 171 -15.33 11.82 -9.40
C GLU A 171 -15.01 10.50 -10.13
N ARG A 172 -15.40 10.40 -11.40
CA ARG A 172 -15.03 9.26 -12.24
C ARG A 172 -13.56 9.38 -12.66
N ILE A 173 -12.81 8.31 -12.43
CA ILE A 173 -11.42 8.16 -12.88
C ILE A 173 -11.28 6.93 -13.78
N THR A 174 -10.09 6.70 -14.33
CA THR A 174 -9.77 5.52 -15.14
C THR A 174 -8.97 4.50 -14.33
N TYR A 175 -8.83 3.28 -14.86
CA TYR A 175 -7.97 2.27 -14.24
C TYR A 175 -6.48 2.68 -14.25
N GLU A 176 -6.06 3.51 -15.21
CA GLU A 176 -4.70 4.04 -15.30
C GLU A 176 -4.34 4.97 -14.14
N ASP A 177 -5.34 5.57 -13.50
CA ASP A 177 -5.17 6.47 -12.36
C ASP A 177 -5.02 5.70 -11.03
N ILE A 178 -5.21 4.38 -11.03
CA ILE A 178 -5.09 3.52 -9.84
C ILE A 178 -3.65 2.99 -9.74
N SER A 179 -3.03 3.17 -8.57
CA SER A 179 -1.73 2.59 -8.22
C SER A 179 -1.89 1.40 -7.25
N GLN A 180 -0.87 0.54 -7.19
CA GLN A 180 -0.80 -0.54 -6.18
C GLN A 180 -0.69 -0.01 -4.74
N GLU A 181 -0.36 1.27 -4.59
CA GLU A 181 -0.28 1.95 -3.29
C GLU A 181 -1.65 2.49 -2.83
N ASP A 182 -2.69 2.37 -3.64
CA ASP A 182 -4.05 2.79 -3.29
C ASP A 182 -4.74 1.77 -2.37
N VAL A 183 -5.79 2.24 -1.69
CA VAL A 183 -6.74 1.40 -0.97
C VAL A 183 -8.09 1.50 -1.66
N LEU A 184 -8.66 0.33 -1.98
CA LEU A 184 -9.92 0.22 -2.71
C LEU A 184 -11.05 -0.31 -1.83
N SER A 185 -12.26 0.18 -2.10
CA SER A 185 -13.52 -0.51 -1.85
C SER A 185 -14.04 -1.07 -3.17
N VAL A 186 -14.31 -2.37 -3.19
CA VAL A 186 -14.69 -3.12 -4.39
C VAL A 186 -16.11 -3.62 -4.23
N ILE A 187 -16.93 -3.32 -5.22
CA ILE A 187 -18.36 -3.63 -5.22
C ILE A 187 -18.64 -4.58 -6.38
N GLY A 188 -19.28 -5.71 -6.11
CA GLY A 188 -19.47 -6.75 -7.11
C GLY A 188 -20.64 -7.69 -6.84
N THR A 189 -20.86 -8.58 -7.82
CA THR A 189 -21.80 -9.70 -7.72
C THR A 189 -21.15 -10.97 -8.23
N ALA A 190 -21.25 -12.06 -7.46
CA ALA A 190 -20.53 -13.30 -7.72
C ALA A 190 -19.03 -13.03 -8.02
N ARG A 191 -18.57 -13.31 -9.25
CA ARG A 191 -17.19 -13.04 -9.70
C ARG A 191 -17.06 -11.87 -10.67
N LYS A 192 -18.03 -10.94 -10.67
CA LYS A 192 -18.02 -9.74 -11.51
C LYS A 192 -17.90 -8.49 -10.64
N ILE A 193 -17.00 -7.60 -11.01
CA ILE A 193 -16.84 -6.28 -10.38
C ILE A 193 -17.72 -5.28 -11.10
N ILE A 194 -18.43 -4.46 -10.34
CA ILE A 194 -19.36 -3.43 -10.82
C ILE A 194 -18.81 -2.03 -10.53
N SER A 195 -18.19 -1.82 -9.37
CA SER A 195 -17.57 -0.54 -9.04
C SER A 195 -16.26 -0.76 -8.30
N LEU A 196 -15.30 0.13 -8.56
CA LEU A 196 -14.12 0.35 -7.75
C LEU A 196 -14.18 1.76 -7.18
N VAL A 197 -13.93 1.90 -5.89
CA VAL A 197 -13.87 3.20 -5.22
C VAL A 197 -12.52 3.30 -4.52
N VAL A 198 -11.69 4.26 -4.91
CA VAL A 198 -10.45 4.58 -4.22
C VAL A 198 -10.80 5.30 -2.92
N THR A 199 -10.59 4.64 -1.78
CA THR A 199 -10.89 5.17 -0.44
C THR A 199 -9.69 5.87 0.18
N SER A 200 -8.48 5.50 -0.25
CA SER A 200 -7.25 6.23 0.03
C SER A 200 -6.39 6.17 -1.22
N GLY A 201 -6.12 7.33 -1.83
CA GLY A 201 -5.22 7.43 -2.97
C GLY A 201 -3.75 7.37 -2.57
N HIS A 202 -2.90 7.55 -3.55
CA HIS A 202 -1.45 7.69 -3.42
C HIS A 202 -1.01 9.10 -3.79
N GLY A 203 0.13 9.50 -3.26
CA GLY A 203 0.91 10.62 -3.77
C GLY A 203 2.32 10.16 -4.12
N THR A 204 3.13 11.10 -4.58
CA THR A 204 4.46 10.78 -5.06
C THR A 204 5.51 11.48 -4.20
N ILE A 205 6.49 10.75 -3.70
CA ILE A 205 7.65 11.33 -3.01
C ILE A 205 8.79 11.44 -4.02
N ARG A 206 9.36 12.63 -4.17
CA ARG A 206 10.58 12.85 -4.95
C ARG A 206 11.69 13.39 -4.05
N LEU A 207 12.83 12.71 -4.05
CA LEU A 207 14.01 13.16 -3.32
C LEU A 207 14.80 14.18 -4.15
N THR A 208 15.45 15.13 -3.46
CA THR A 208 16.33 16.14 -4.07
C THR A 208 17.60 16.29 -3.25
N ASN A 209 18.70 16.70 -3.89
CA ASN A 209 20.03 16.84 -3.27
C ASN A 209 20.52 15.52 -2.63
N THR A 210 20.40 14.43 -3.39
CA THR A 210 20.60 13.06 -2.94
C THR A 210 22.08 12.64 -2.83
N ASP A 211 23.03 13.41 -3.38
CA ASP A 211 24.45 13.03 -3.54
C ASP A 211 25.11 12.41 -2.28
N LEU A 212 24.79 12.90 -1.08
CA LEU A 212 25.38 12.38 0.17
C LEU A 212 24.79 11.02 0.57
N PHE A 213 23.56 10.74 0.15
CA PHE A 213 22.78 9.60 0.56
C PHE A 213 22.71 8.50 -0.50
N GLU A 214 23.15 8.74 -1.73
CA GLU A 214 23.24 7.73 -2.79
C GLU A 214 23.97 6.46 -2.29
N GLY A 215 23.38 5.29 -2.55
CA GLY A 215 23.85 3.99 -2.04
C GLY A 215 23.56 3.72 -0.56
N GLY A 216 22.96 4.70 0.14
CA GLY A 216 22.44 4.56 1.49
C GLY A 216 21.00 4.06 1.49
N TRP A 217 20.29 4.26 2.60
CA TRP A 217 18.93 3.75 2.79
C TRP A 217 17.92 4.86 3.07
N LEU A 218 16.74 4.74 2.47
CA LEU A 218 15.56 5.55 2.69
C LEU A 218 14.50 4.72 3.39
N THR A 219 13.87 5.29 4.41
CA THR A 219 12.64 4.76 5.00
C THR A 219 11.54 5.80 4.99
N VAL A 220 10.31 5.36 4.70
CA VAL A 220 9.09 6.18 4.80
C VAL A 220 8.11 5.45 5.70
N GLY A 221 7.95 5.94 6.93
CA GLY A 221 7.16 5.28 7.97
C GLY A 221 7.56 3.81 8.14
N THR A 222 6.56 2.92 8.08
CA THR A 222 6.74 1.46 8.06
C THR A 222 6.44 0.85 6.69
N VAL A 223 6.17 1.68 5.68
CA VAL A 223 5.62 1.25 4.38
C VAL A 223 6.70 1.07 3.33
N VAL A 224 7.72 1.92 3.32
CA VAL A 224 8.79 1.87 2.31
C VAL A 224 10.17 1.78 2.97
N SER A 225 11.00 0.88 2.44
CA SER A 225 12.42 0.73 2.77
C SER A 225 13.18 0.40 1.48
N LYS A 226 13.97 1.34 0.98
CA LYS A 226 14.64 1.25 -0.34
C LYS A 226 16.03 1.87 -0.29
N GLU A 227 16.91 1.45 -1.20
CA GLU A 227 18.20 2.11 -1.42
C GLU A 227 17.97 3.50 -2.05
N VAL A 228 18.78 4.49 -1.66
CA VAL A 228 18.69 5.84 -2.23
C VAL A 228 19.40 5.87 -3.57
N GLU A 229 18.63 6.15 -4.62
CA GLU A 229 19.16 6.46 -5.95
C GLU A 229 19.13 7.97 -6.21
N LYS A 230 19.88 8.38 -7.23
CA LYS A 230 19.96 9.79 -7.63
C LYS A 230 18.59 10.32 -8.05
N ASP A 231 18.14 11.34 -7.34
CA ASP A 231 16.90 12.08 -7.61
C ASP A 231 15.68 11.15 -7.79
N MET A 232 15.64 10.06 -7.01
CA MET A 232 14.60 9.03 -7.11
C MET A 232 13.20 9.56 -6.77
N GLU A 233 12.21 8.89 -7.34
CA GLU A 233 10.79 9.17 -7.19
C GLU A 233 10.00 7.87 -7.12
N PHE A 234 9.00 7.83 -6.24
CA PHE A 234 8.15 6.65 -6.06
C PHE A 234 6.83 7.05 -5.41
N ASP A 235 5.80 6.27 -5.70
CA ASP A 235 4.48 6.46 -5.13
C ASP A 235 4.39 5.82 -3.74
N VAL A 236 3.56 6.44 -2.90
CA VAL A 236 3.23 6.00 -1.53
C VAL A 236 1.78 6.39 -1.28
N SER A 237 1.04 5.59 -0.52
CA SER A 237 -0.30 5.96 -0.07
C SER A 237 -0.32 7.38 0.55
N ALA A 238 -1.44 8.09 0.39
CA ALA A 238 -1.61 9.39 1.01
C ALA A 238 -1.60 9.26 2.54
N GLY A 239 -0.96 10.21 3.22
CA GLY A 239 -0.79 10.14 4.67
C GLY A 239 0.36 10.98 5.17
N THR A 240 0.54 10.96 6.50
CA THR A 240 1.68 11.62 7.15
C THR A 240 2.72 10.59 7.54
N TYR A 241 3.94 10.78 7.05
CA TYR A 241 5.04 9.84 7.23
C TYR A 241 6.26 10.51 7.83
N THR A 242 7.02 9.74 8.61
CA THR A 242 8.40 10.07 8.91
C THR A 242 9.27 9.54 7.79
N VAL A 243 9.93 10.44 7.07
CA VAL A 243 10.93 10.12 6.05
C VAL A 243 12.30 10.21 6.69
N ALA A 244 13.08 9.14 6.64
CA ALA A 244 14.45 9.13 7.13
C ALA A 244 15.41 8.64 6.04
N VAL A 245 16.59 9.23 6.00
CA VAL A 245 17.68 8.81 5.12
C VAL A 245 18.92 8.58 5.95
N ALA A 246 19.71 7.57 5.58
CA ALA A 246 20.97 7.27 6.25
C ALA A 246 22.02 6.78 5.25
N ASN A 247 23.23 7.34 5.33
CA ASN A 247 24.37 6.86 4.57
C ASN A 247 25.68 7.21 5.28
N ASN A 248 26.58 6.23 5.44
CA ASN A 248 27.92 6.42 5.99
C ASN A 248 27.95 7.29 7.27
N GLY A 249 27.05 7.04 8.22
CA GLY A 249 26.98 7.82 9.47
C GLY A 249 26.41 9.24 9.36
N TYR A 250 25.98 9.67 8.18
CA TYR A 250 25.05 10.77 8.03
C TYR A 250 23.62 10.24 8.04
N GLY A 251 22.71 11.06 8.51
CA GLY A 251 21.30 10.74 8.48
C GLY A 251 20.50 11.52 9.51
N ASP A 252 19.24 11.71 9.18
CA ASP A 252 18.22 12.30 10.02
C ASP A 252 16.85 11.98 9.40
N HIS A 253 15.81 12.52 10.00
CA HIS A 253 14.43 12.29 9.64
C HIS A 253 13.65 13.60 9.60
N THR A 254 12.55 13.59 8.87
CA THR A 254 11.58 14.68 8.87
C THR A 254 10.18 14.12 8.69
N GLN A 255 9.18 14.90 9.11
CA GLN A 255 7.79 14.54 8.88
C GLN A 255 7.31 15.20 7.59
N VAL A 256 6.66 14.42 6.73
CA VAL A 256 6.08 14.91 5.48
C VAL A 256 4.62 14.48 5.39
N GLU A 257 3.80 15.34 4.79
CA GLU A 257 2.43 15.02 4.41
C GLU A 257 2.43 14.70 2.92
N VAL A 258 2.02 13.48 2.57
CA VAL A 258 1.80 13.03 1.20
C VAL A 258 0.31 13.17 0.93
N LYS A 259 -0.03 13.91 -0.12
CA LYS A 259 -1.42 14.13 -0.54
C LYS A 259 -1.68 13.36 -1.82
N GLU A 260 -2.94 12.97 -1.99
CA GLU A 260 -3.39 12.27 -3.19
C GLU A 260 -3.06 13.07 -4.45
N ASN A 261 -2.48 12.40 -5.45
CA ASN A 261 -2.17 12.98 -6.76
C ASN A 261 -1.22 14.21 -6.71
N GLU A 262 -0.48 14.41 -5.61
CA GLU A 262 0.53 15.48 -5.46
C GLU A 262 1.95 14.92 -5.32
N VAL A 263 2.94 15.72 -5.76
CA VAL A 263 4.36 15.42 -5.59
C VAL A 263 4.89 16.14 -4.34
N THR A 264 5.30 15.36 -3.34
CA THR A 264 5.97 15.84 -2.12
C THR A 264 7.50 15.81 -2.30
N LEU A 265 8.11 17.00 -2.32
CA LEU A 265 9.57 17.15 -2.43
C LEU A 265 10.25 17.01 -1.07
N VAL A 266 11.23 16.10 -1.00
CA VAL A 266 12.07 15.92 0.19
C VAL A 266 13.50 16.32 -0.13
N ASP A 267 13.98 17.36 0.56
CA ASP A 267 15.35 17.86 0.41
C ASP A 267 16.30 17.13 1.37
N CYS A 268 17.05 16.16 0.83
CA CYS A 268 17.98 15.36 1.60
C CYS A 268 19.13 16.19 2.20
N SER A 269 19.41 17.39 1.68
CA SER A 269 20.44 18.26 2.25
C SER A 269 20.12 18.75 3.66
N LYS A 270 18.83 18.72 4.04
CA LYS A 270 18.33 19.05 5.38
C LYS A 270 18.37 17.85 6.33
N LEU A 271 18.61 16.65 5.82
CA LEU A 271 18.58 15.39 6.57
C LEU A 271 19.98 14.85 6.86
N LYS A 272 21.00 15.70 6.80
CA LYS A 272 22.39 15.31 7.08
C LYS A 272 22.63 14.96 8.55
N GLY A 273 21.84 15.55 9.45
CA GLY A 273 22.08 15.53 10.89
C GLY A 273 23.44 16.14 11.26
N ASP A 274 23.92 15.81 12.45
CA ASP A 274 25.25 16.22 12.95
C ASP A 274 26.41 15.33 12.43
N GLY A 275 26.14 14.50 11.42
CA GLY A 275 27.06 13.48 10.92
C GLY A 275 28.40 14.02 10.36
N PRO A 276 29.39 13.13 10.15
CA PRO A 276 29.26 11.68 10.24
C PRO A 276 29.43 11.17 11.67
N GLN A 277 28.64 10.17 12.04
CA GLN A 277 28.76 9.45 13.30
C GLN A 277 29.86 8.38 13.23
N TYR A 278 30.48 8.12 14.38
CA TYR A 278 31.61 7.21 14.52
C TYR A 278 31.41 6.26 15.71
N CYS A 279 31.92 5.04 15.55
CA CYS A 279 31.98 4.01 16.59
C CYS A 279 33.41 3.81 17.07
N LYS A 280 33.59 3.68 18.39
CA LYS A 280 34.82 3.17 19.00
C LYS A 280 34.71 1.67 19.21
N ILE A 281 35.49 0.91 18.48
CA ILE A 281 35.44 -0.55 18.47
C ILE A 281 36.66 -1.12 19.15
N LYS A 282 36.44 -2.02 20.11
CA LYS A 282 37.48 -2.84 20.71
C LYS A 282 37.39 -4.27 20.17
N PHE A 283 38.42 -4.74 19.50
CA PHE A 283 38.49 -6.12 19.04
C PHE A 283 39.17 -7.01 20.08
N SER A 284 38.61 -8.19 20.29
CA SER A 284 39.14 -9.24 21.16
C SER A 284 39.40 -10.48 20.33
N ILE A 285 40.65 -10.65 19.88
CA ILE A 285 41.10 -11.75 19.03
C ILE A 285 42.18 -12.53 19.80
N PRO A 286 41.83 -13.65 20.47
CA PRO A 286 42.72 -14.36 21.38
C PRO A 286 43.67 -15.33 20.66
N TYR A 287 44.24 -14.92 19.53
CA TYR A 287 45.15 -15.74 18.71
C TYR A 287 46.46 -14.99 18.47
N ASP A 288 47.58 -15.62 18.81
CA ASP A 288 48.90 -15.02 18.67
C ASP A 288 49.28 -14.84 17.20
N GLY A 289 49.85 -13.68 16.88
CA GLY A 289 50.22 -13.31 15.50
C GLY A 289 49.04 -13.15 14.52
N ALA A 290 47.80 -13.09 15.00
CA ALA A 290 46.65 -12.86 14.13
C ALA A 290 46.69 -11.46 13.49
N LYS A 291 46.11 -11.36 12.29
CA LYS A 291 46.04 -10.13 11.49
C LYS A 291 44.59 -9.80 11.19
N LEU A 292 44.17 -8.59 11.55
CA LEU A 292 42.86 -8.04 11.19
C LEU A 292 42.98 -7.22 9.91
N TYR A 293 42.07 -7.46 8.97
CA TYR A 293 41.89 -6.68 7.76
C TYR A 293 40.50 -6.07 7.77
N ILE A 294 40.43 -4.75 7.53
CA ILE A 294 39.17 -4.01 7.37
C ILE A 294 39.17 -3.44 5.96
N ASN A 295 38.15 -3.80 5.16
CA ASN A 295 38.08 -3.49 3.73
C ASN A 295 39.38 -3.85 2.98
N GLY A 296 39.97 -5.01 3.33
CA GLY A 296 41.21 -5.51 2.73
C GLY A 296 42.50 -4.85 3.24
N LYS A 297 42.43 -3.88 4.17
CA LYS A 297 43.61 -3.21 4.74
C LYS A 297 43.98 -3.76 6.12
N GLU A 298 45.22 -4.21 6.27
CA GLU A 298 45.76 -4.66 7.56
C GLU A 298 45.67 -3.52 8.60
N THR A 299 45.00 -3.80 9.72
CA THR A 299 44.67 -2.82 10.75
C THR A 299 45.10 -3.34 12.12
N ASP A 300 45.82 -2.50 12.86
CA ASP A 300 46.24 -2.81 14.24
C ASP A 300 45.03 -2.78 15.16
N TYR A 301 44.77 -3.90 15.83
CA TYR A 301 43.66 -4.11 16.75
C TYR A 301 44.09 -4.14 18.23
N SER A 302 45.35 -3.81 18.54
CA SER A 302 45.86 -3.72 19.91
C SER A 302 45.23 -2.59 20.73
N LYS A 303 44.61 -1.61 20.05
CA LYS A 303 43.92 -0.46 20.62
C LYS A 303 42.50 -0.35 20.05
N GLU A 304 41.70 0.52 20.66
CA GLU A 304 40.40 0.88 20.10
C GLU A 304 40.56 1.50 18.71
N ILE A 305 39.75 1.02 17.78
CA ILE A 305 39.66 1.50 16.40
C ILE A 305 38.43 2.37 16.28
N THR A 306 38.58 3.56 15.70
CA THR A 306 37.44 4.41 15.36
C THR A 306 37.04 4.17 13.91
N LEU A 307 35.82 3.67 13.69
CA LEU A 307 35.23 3.52 12.36
C LEU A 307 34.03 4.46 12.23
N GLN A 308 33.83 4.99 11.04
CA GLN A 308 32.59 5.69 10.70
C GLN A 308 31.43 4.68 10.72
N TYR A 309 30.22 5.14 10.97
CA TYR A 309 29.06 4.26 10.82
C TYR A 309 28.91 3.83 9.35
N GLY A 310 28.54 2.57 9.12
CA GLY A 310 28.47 1.97 7.80
C GLY A 310 28.84 0.49 7.78
N ALA A 311 28.94 -0.07 6.57
CA ALA A 311 29.27 -1.46 6.34
C ALA A 311 30.78 -1.64 6.05
N TYR A 312 31.39 -2.63 6.69
CA TYR A 312 32.81 -2.95 6.51
C TYR A 312 33.01 -4.45 6.30
N SER A 313 33.90 -4.82 5.38
CA SER A 313 34.38 -6.19 5.27
C SER A 313 35.47 -6.43 6.32
N LEU A 314 35.24 -7.37 7.23
CA LEU A 314 36.23 -7.84 8.19
C LEU A 314 36.81 -9.16 7.73
N GLN A 315 38.12 -9.30 7.86
CA GLN A 315 38.83 -10.55 7.66
C GLN A 315 39.90 -10.73 8.74
N VAL A 316 39.97 -11.92 9.33
CA VAL A 316 40.99 -12.27 10.33
C VAL A 316 41.76 -13.50 9.84
N VAL A 317 43.08 -13.38 9.83
CA VAL A 317 44.00 -14.44 9.42
C VAL A 317 44.93 -14.75 10.58
N ALA A 318 45.03 -16.01 10.98
CA ALA A 318 45.98 -16.48 11.97
C ALA A 318 46.65 -17.78 11.49
N LYS A 319 47.87 -18.05 11.96
CA LYS A 319 48.62 -19.24 11.55
C LYS A 319 47.93 -20.50 12.10
N GLU A 320 47.78 -21.55 11.29
CA GLU A 320 47.12 -22.83 11.65
C GLU A 320 45.59 -22.74 11.83
N TYR A 321 44.98 -21.60 11.45
CA TYR A 321 43.53 -21.39 11.47
C TYR A 321 42.99 -21.04 10.08
N GLU A 322 41.74 -21.37 9.85
CA GLU A 322 41.02 -20.95 8.65
C GLU A 322 40.83 -19.42 8.64
N THR A 323 40.82 -18.85 7.44
CA THR A 323 40.55 -17.41 7.27
C THR A 323 39.10 -17.13 7.60
N TRP A 324 38.87 -16.26 8.58
CA TRP A 324 37.53 -15.82 8.96
C TRP A 324 37.18 -14.55 8.21
N SER A 325 35.96 -14.44 7.67
CA SER A 325 35.48 -13.22 7.03
C SER A 325 34.00 -12.98 7.29
N ARG A 326 33.63 -11.74 7.61
CA ARG A 326 32.24 -11.30 7.82
C ARG A 326 32.06 -9.83 7.47
N THR A 327 30.82 -9.43 7.20
CA THR A 327 30.43 -8.03 7.13
C THR A 327 30.11 -7.51 8.53
N LEU A 328 30.73 -6.39 8.90
CA LEU A 328 30.44 -5.63 10.11
C LEU A 328 29.55 -4.44 9.76
N MET A 329 28.39 -4.34 10.41
CA MET A 329 27.55 -3.13 10.40
C MET A 329 27.85 -2.30 11.63
N VAL A 330 28.36 -1.09 11.41
CA VAL A 330 28.71 -0.12 12.46
C VAL A 330 27.57 0.86 12.62
N ALA A 331 26.87 0.80 13.75
CA ALA A 331 25.69 1.62 14.02
C ALA A 331 25.53 2.02 15.52
N SER A 332 26.61 1.92 16.30
CA SER A 332 26.61 2.26 17.74
C SER A 332 27.82 3.10 18.12
N GLU A 333 27.72 3.90 19.19
CA GLU A 333 28.83 4.80 19.59
C GLU A 333 30.06 4.01 20.05
N THR A 334 29.84 2.87 20.68
CA THR A 334 30.89 1.93 21.10
C THR A 334 30.48 0.50 20.82
N ALA A 335 31.47 -0.36 20.58
CA ALA A 335 31.26 -1.79 20.39
C ALA A 335 32.48 -2.60 20.85
N THR A 336 32.25 -3.83 21.31
CA THR A 336 33.31 -4.82 21.54
C THR A 336 33.03 -6.04 20.70
N ILE A 337 33.99 -6.45 19.86
CA ILE A 337 33.83 -7.56 18.91
C ILE A 337 34.82 -8.66 19.28
N GLY A 338 34.30 -9.81 19.70
CA GLY A 338 35.09 -11.03 19.88
C GLY A 338 35.16 -11.83 18.57
N VAL A 339 36.34 -12.28 18.19
CA VAL A 339 36.53 -13.18 17.03
C VAL A 339 37.11 -14.49 17.51
N VAL A 340 36.46 -15.59 17.13
CA VAL A 340 36.88 -16.98 17.41
C VAL A 340 37.09 -17.66 16.07
N LEU A 341 38.25 -18.29 15.88
CA LEU A 341 38.69 -18.95 14.66
C LEU A 341 38.64 -20.47 14.78
N SER A 342 38.33 -21.15 13.68
CA SER A 342 38.37 -22.61 13.55
C SER A 342 39.75 -23.05 13.07
N ALA A 343 40.27 -24.16 13.64
CA ALA A 343 41.55 -24.72 13.24
C ALA A 343 41.48 -25.24 11.79
N GLN A 344 42.58 -25.12 11.05
CA GLN A 344 42.66 -25.61 9.68
C GLN A 344 42.64 -27.14 9.68
N SER A 345 41.77 -27.75 8.87
CA SER A 345 41.77 -29.20 8.70
C SER A 345 42.81 -29.60 7.65
N ASP A 346 43.83 -30.36 8.07
CA ASP A 346 44.76 -31.02 7.16
C ASP A 346 44.02 -32.20 6.48
N THR A 347 43.28 -31.93 5.41
CA THR A 347 42.87 -32.98 4.46
C THR A 347 43.64 -32.78 3.18
N GLU A 348 44.72 -33.56 3.04
CA GLU A 348 45.37 -33.80 1.75
C GLU A 348 44.31 -34.32 0.76
N SER A 349 44.13 -33.60 -0.34
CA SER A 349 43.34 -34.09 -1.46
C SER A 349 44.14 -35.14 -2.22
N GLU A 350 43.78 -36.41 -2.08
CA GLU A 350 44.12 -37.44 -3.06
C GLU A 350 43.26 -37.22 -4.31
N THR A 351 43.93 -36.84 -5.40
CA THR A 351 43.37 -36.71 -6.75
C THR A 351 42.75 -38.03 -7.24
N SER A 352 41.49 -38.00 -7.67
CA SER A 352 40.98 -38.89 -8.71
C SER A 352 40.00 -38.11 -9.58
N THR A 353 40.46 -37.79 -10.78
CA THR A 353 39.70 -37.22 -11.90
C THR A 353 38.68 -38.23 -12.42
N ASP A 354 37.41 -37.80 -12.50
CA ASP A 354 36.54 -38.12 -13.63
C ASP A 354 35.61 -36.92 -13.88
N ASP A 355 35.78 -36.32 -15.05
CA ASP A 355 34.99 -35.23 -15.60
C ASP A 355 33.92 -35.80 -16.52
N SER A 356 32.64 -35.53 -16.24
CA SER A 356 31.56 -35.43 -17.23
C SER A 356 30.31 -34.75 -16.65
N SER A 357 30.22 -33.46 -16.94
CA SER A 357 29.03 -32.61 -17.20
C SER A 357 27.71 -32.81 -16.42
N SER A 358 27.31 -31.77 -15.68
CA SER A 358 26.08 -30.99 -15.98
C SER A 358 25.96 -29.74 -15.08
N THR A 359 25.96 -28.57 -15.72
CA THR A 359 25.06 -27.42 -15.52
C THR A 359 24.74 -26.94 -14.10
N GLN A 360 25.43 -25.87 -13.70
CA GLN A 360 24.87 -24.59 -13.24
C GLN A 360 23.43 -24.58 -12.66
N SER A 361 23.32 -24.40 -11.35
CA SER A 361 22.20 -23.66 -10.74
C SER A 361 22.74 -22.85 -9.57
N SER A 362 22.73 -21.53 -9.75
CA SER A 362 22.76 -20.56 -8.67
C SER A 362 21.51 -20.75 -7.81
N THR A 363 21.68 -20.76 -6.49
CA THR A 363 20.56 -20.50 -5.58
C THR A 363 21.04 -19.47 -4.56
N ASP A 364 20.66 -18.23 -4.86
CA ASP A 364 20.55 -17.12 -3.93
C ASP A 364 19.79 -17.57 -2.68
N SER A 365 20.36 -17.30 -1.52
CA SER A 365 19.61 -17.21 -0.26
C SER A 365 19.88 -15.84 0.34
N SER A 366 19.33 -14.83 -0.34
CA SER A 366 18.82 -13.63 0.30
C SER A 366 17.74 -14.03 1.29
N ALA A 367 18.00 -13.87 2.58
CA ALA A 367 16.95 -13.89 3.60
C ALA A 367 17.36 -13.01 4.80
N THR A 368 16.67 -11.87 4.89
CA THR A 368 16.36 -11.08 6.09
C THR A 368 17.49 -10.33 6.79
N ALA A 369 18.02 -9.30 6.11
CA ALA A 369 18.49 -8.08 6.76
C ALA A 369 17.30 -7.10 6.83
N GLY A 370 16.57 -7.10 7.94
CA GLY A 370 15.37 -6.26 8.04
C GLY A 370 14.60 -6.48 9.33
N SER A 371 15.22 -6.19 10.46
CA SER A 371 14.59 -5.94 11.76
C SER A 371 15.70 -5.68 12.77
N LEU A 372 15.91 -4.41 13.13
CA LEU A 372 16.57 -3.88 14.35
C LEU A 372 17.13 -2.45 14.17
N ALA A 373 16.69 -1.69 13.16
CA ALA A 373 17.06 -0.28 12.99
C ALA A 373 15.96 0.72 13.39
N GLY A 374 14.85 0.25 14.00
CA GLY A 374 13.65 1.08 14.25
C GLY A 374 13.40 1.54 15.68
N SER A 375 14.24 1.17 16.65
CA SER A 375 13.96 1.44 18.08
C SER A 375 15.11 2.14 18.78
N LEU A 376 15.67 3.21 18.20
CA LEU A 376 16.52 4.15 18.95
C LEU A 376 16.59 5.56 18.35
N ALA A 377 15.59 5.95 17.54
CA ALA A 377 15.40 7.33 17.09
C ALA A 377 14.20 7.91 17.85
N GLY A 378 14.41 8.34 19.10
CA GLY A 378 13.32 8.86 19.91
C GLY A 378 13.62 9.08 21.39
N SER A 379 14.78 9.62 21.76
CA SER A 379 15.00 10.10 23.13
C SER A 379 16.22 11.02 23.27
N THR A 380 16.22 12.15 22.57
CA THR A 380 17.11 13.28 22.91
C THR A 380 16.44 14.60 22.56
N ALA A 381 15.34 14.91 23.27
CA ALA A 381 14.80 16.27 23.34
C ALA A 381 15.43 16.99 24.55
N GLY A 382 15.95 18.18 24.30
CA GLY A 382 16.94 18.87 25.12
C GLY A 382 16.50 19.28 26.52
N THR A 383 17.46 19.16 27.44
CA THR A 383 17.46 19.83 28.75
C THR A 383 17.78 21.31 28.57
N ALA A 384 16.75 22.15 28.52
CA ALA A 384 16.88 23.59 28.74
C ALA A 384 16.56 23.90 30.21
N SER A 385 17.59 24.31 30.93
CA SER A 385 17.54 24.83 32.29
C SER A 385 16.89 26.23 32.33
N SER A 386 15.81 26.38 33.11
CA SER A 386 15.40 27.67 33.66
C SER A 386 14.91 27.51 35.11
N SER A 387 15.60 28.21 35.99
CA SER A 387 15.37 28.40 37.41
C SER A 387 14.09 29.20 37.74
N SER A 388 13.36 28.83 38.80
CA SER A 388 13.06 29.71 39.96
C SER A 388 11.96 29.15 40.89
N SER A 389 12.39 28.77 42.09
CA SER A 389 11.83 29.04 43.44
C SER A 389 10.30 29.23 43.71
N THR A 390 9.87 28.44 44.71
CA THR A 390 9.13 28.80 45.95
C THR A 390 7.59 28.89 46.03
N THR A 391 7.02 27.90 46.74
CA THR A 391 6.27 28.02 48.03
C THR A 391 4.72 28.10 48.05
N SER A 392 4.13 26.94 48.39
CA SER A 392 3.14 26.68 49.46
C SER A 392 1.61 26.78 49.26
N THR A 393 0.98 25.72 49.79
CA THR A 393 -0.30 25.60 50.53
C THR A 393 -1.63 25.43 49.78
N GLY A 394 -2.38 24.37 50.16
CA GLY A 394 -3.84 24.37 50.10
C GLY A 394 -4.50 23.05 49.69
N SER A 395 -4.95 22.29 50.70
CA SER A 395 -5.67 21.01 50.65
C SER A 395 -6.94 20.95 49.77
N THR A 396 -7.27 19.78 49.22
CA THR A 396 -8.54 19.05 49.48
C THR A 396 -8.59 17.71 48.72
N THR A 397 -9.15 16.71 49.40
CA THR A 397 -9.33 15.31 49.01
C THR A 397 -10.66 15.09 48.28
N SER A 398 -10.66 14.37 47.15
CA SER A 398 -11.61 13.27 46.85
C SER A 398 -11.28 12.57 45.51
N SER A 399 -11.08 11.25 45.62
CA SER A 399 -11.34 10.12 44.69
C SER A 399 -12.08 10.42 43.38
N SER A 400 -11.85 9.76 42.24
CA SER A 400 -11.18 8.49 41.91
C SER A 400 -11.17 8.29 40.38
N SER A 401 -10.39 7.31 39.92
CA SER A 401 -10.32 6.64 38.60
C SER A 401 -9.59 7.34 37.46
N THR A 402 -8.27 7.12 37.41
CA THR A 402 -7.48 7.03 36.18
C THR A 402 -6.65 5.75 36.26
N SER A 403 -6.98 4.75 35.44
CA SER A 403 -6.25 3.50 35.30
C SER A 403 -4.95 3.72 34.53
N SER A 404 -3.85 3.32 35.15
CA SER A 404 -2.47 3.34 34.67
C SER A 404 -2.24 2.27 33.58
N VAL A 405 -2.06 2.70 32.34
CA VAL A 405 -1.53 1.87 31.24
C VAL A 405 -0.01 2.05 31.23
N SER A 406 0.70 1.35 32.12
CA SER A 406 2.17 1.35 32.12
C SER A 406 2.78 0.06 32.65
N ASP A 407 2.01 -0.84 33.27
CA ASP A 407 2.54 -2.06 33.87
C ASP A 407 2.36 -3.33 33.00
N ASP A 408 1.43 -3.34 32.03
CA ASP A 408 1.18 -4.51 31.15
C ASP A 408 2.20 -4.67 30.02
N THR A 409 2.93 -3.61 29.66
CA THR A 409 3.93 -3.68 28.58
C THR A 409 5.25 -4.29 29.07
N LEU A 410 5.57 -4.17 30.36
CA LEU A 410 6.78 -4.74 30.96
C LEU A 410 6.66 -6.24 31.25
N SER A 411 5.45 -6.72 31.59
CA SER A 411 5.20 -8.16 31.80
C SER A 411 5.28 -8.95 30.49
N THR A 412 4.83 -8.34 29.38
CA THR A 412 4.87 -8.95 28.05
C THR A 412 6.31 -9.04 27.52
N LEU A 413 7.16 -8.03 27.78
CA LEU A 413 8.58 -8.06 27.44
C LEU A 413 9.39 -9.09 28.26
N SER A 414 9.07 -9.25 29.55
CA SER A 414 9.73 -10.24 30.41
C SER A 414 9.48 -11.69 29.97
N ASN A 415 8.25 -11.97 29.52
CA ASN A 415 7.87 -13.32 29.05
C ASN A 415 8.49 -13.66 27.69
N LEU A 416 8.73 -12.67 26.82
CA LEU A 416 9.34 -12.89 25.51
C LEU A 416 10.85 -13.12 25.59
N ILE A 417 11.52 -12.49 26.57
CA ILE A 417 12.95 -12.69 26.84
C ILE A 417 13.20 -14.05 27.52
N SER A 418 12.31 -14.48 28.41
CA SER A 418 12.46 -15.77 29.13
C SER A 418 12.34 -16.98 28.20
N ASN A 419 11.54 -16.88 27.12
CA ASN A 419 11.42 -17.95 26.11
C ASN A 419 12.59 -18.01 25.11
N LEU A 420 13.44 -16.98 25.06
CA LEU A 420 14.57 -16.91 24.12
C LEU A 420 15.90 -17.37 24.75
N THR A 421 15.96 -17.52 26.08
CA THR A 421 17.15 -17.98 26.81
C THR A 421 16.99 -19.37 27.44
N GLY A 422 16.17 -20.24 26.84
CA GLY A 422 16.04 -21.64 27.26
C GLY A 422 17.36 -22.39 27.08
N SER A 423 18.20 -22.36 28.11
CA SER A 423 19.34 -23.25 28.30
C SER A 423 18.83 -24.66 28.54
N SER A 424 19.29 -25.58 27.69
CA SER A 424 19.28 -27.02 27.90
C SER A 424 19.97 -27.33 29.22
N ASP A 425 19.25 -27.94 30.15
CA ASP A 425 19.83 -28.74 31.22
C ASP A 425 19.39 -30.20 30.98
N ASP A 426 20.40 -31.03 30.69
CA ASP A 426 20.34 -32.48 30.65
C ASP A 426 20.17 -33.02 32.08
N ASP A 427 19.14 -33.84 32.33
CA ASP A 427 19.04 -34.67 33.53
C ASP A 427 19.51 -36.10 33.18
N ASP A 428 20.69 -36.46 33.68
CA ASP A 428 21.13 -37.84 33.93
C ASP A 428 20.82 -38.21 35.40
N ASP A 429 20.40 -39.48 35.58
CA ASP A 429 20.01 -40.26 36.78
C ASP A 429 18.53 -40.26 37.23
#